data_AF-A0A5J4QXY2-F1
#
_entry.id   AF-A0A5J4QXY2-F1
#
_cell.length_a   1.000
_cell.length_b   1.000
_cell.length_c   1.000
_cell.angle_alpha   90.00
_cell.angle_beta   90.00
_cell.angle_gamma   90.00
#
_symmetry.space_group_name_H-M   'P 1'
#
loop_
_entity.id
_entity.type
_entity.pdbx_description
1 polymer ?
#
loop_
_entity_poly.entity_id
_entity_poly.type
_entity_poly.pdbx_seq_one_letter_code
_entity_poly.pdbx_strand_id
1 'polypeptide(L)'
;MSRYIHHTIGTKKQSIWIAQREGRAKDSDDRTQESVIKMLTMGETGEIIDRLIKLNITPISISYEYDSCDYLKACEYQQKRDNENYKKSTEEDLLNMKSGLFGYKGKVHFQVTGCINEELMQLDSSLSKPKLFTCISALIDRHIHRNYRLYPGNYVAYDMLNEVKRFTGQYTQEDYRKFESYIQKQLDKIDLPNKDIPFLREKILTMYANPLINYLSAQ
;
A
#
# COMPACT_ATOMS: atom_id res chain seq x y z
N MET A 1 -3.71 23.84 -6.40
CA MET A 1 -2.77 22.80 -5.95
C MET A 1 -1.75 22.41 -7.03
N SER A 2 -2.16 21.86 -8.17
CA SER A 2 -1.22 21.38 -9.20
C SER A 2 -0.21 22.43 -9.71
N ARG A 3 -0.66 23.65 -10.03
CA ARG A 3 0.25 24.75 -10.42
C ARG A 3 1.31 25.07 -9.35
N TYR A 4 0.94 24.94 -8.06
CA TYR A 4 1.89 25.13 -6.96
C TYR A 4 2.93 24.01 -6.91
N ILE A 5 2.54 22.76 -7.21
CA ILE A 5 3.46 21.63 -7.31
C ILE A 5 4.49 21.90 -8.43
N HIS A 6 4.03 22.23 -9.64
CA HIS A 6 4.91 22.58 -10.77
C HIS A 6 5.85 23.75 -10.46
N HIS A 7 5.34 24.83 -9.85
CA HIS A 7 6.19 25.95 -9.44
C HIS A 7 7.22 25.57 -8.37
N THR A 8 6.84 24.73 -7.41
CA THR A 8 7.73 24.29 -6.32
C THR A 8 8.85 23.40 -6.85
N ILE A 9 8.54 22.43 -7.72
CA ILE A 9 9.55 21.57 -8.34
C ILE A 9 10.39 22.37 -9.35
N GLY A 10 9.74 23.07 -10.28
CA GLY A 10 10.38 23.71 -11.43
C GLY A 10 11.15 24.99 -11.08
N THR A 11 10.56 25.86 -10.26
CA THR A 11 11.14 27.18 -9.90
C THR A 11 11.84 27.14 -8.54
N LYS A 12 11.17 26.69 -7.48
CA LYS A 12 11.75 26.69 -6.12
C LYS A 12 12.78 25.59 -5.91
N LYS A 13 12.83 24.57 -6.78
CA LYS A 13 13.70 23.39 -6.67
C LYS A 13 13.55 22.66 -5.34
N GLN A 14 12.32 22.58 -4.82
CA GLN A 14 12.00 21.88 -3.57
C GLN A 14 11.23 20.60 -3.86
N SER A 15 11.52 19.53 -3.13
CA SER A 15 10.82 18.25 -3.27
C SER A 15 9.46 18.27 -2.58
N ILE A 16 8.50 17.49 -3.09
CA ILE A 16 7.17 17.31 -2.50
C ILE A 16 6.92 15.82 -2.32
N TRP A 17 6.47 15.44 -1.12
CA TRP A 17 5.97 14.09 -0.84
C TRP A 17 4.46 14.03 -1.06
N ILE A 18 4.01 13.05 -1.85
CA ILE A 18 2.59 12.86 -2.18
C ILE A 18 2.25 11.38 -2.00
N ALA A 19 1.17 11.08 -1.28
CA ALA A 19 0.63 9.72 -1.21
C ALA A 19 -0.04 9.35 -2.54
N GLN A 20 0.15 8.12 -3.00
CA GLN A 20 -0.41 7.62 -4.26
C GLN A 20 -1.96 7.51 -4.26
N ARG A 21 -2.58 7.58 -3.07
CA ARG A 21 -4.02 7.68 -2.86
C ARG A 21 -4.34 8.19 -1.45
N GLU A 22 -5.60 8.56 -1.24
CA GLU A 22 -6.10 8.92 0.09
C GLU A 22 -6.13 7.69 1.04
N GLY A 23 -5.53 7.85 2.22
CA GLY A 23 -5.48 6.83 3.25
C GLY A 23 -4.59 5.62 2.94
N ARG A 24 -4.29 4.82 3.97
CA ARG A 24 -3.54 3.56 3.83
C ARG A 24 -4.45 2.44 3.32
N ALA A 25 -3.86 1.42 2.69
CA ALA A 25 -4.64 0.30 2.15
C ALA A 25 -5.08 -0.52 3.34
N LYS A 26 -6.32 -0.99 3.31
CA LYS A 26 -6.82 -1.83 4.39
C LYS A 26 -6.30 -3.26 4.28
N ASP A 27 -6.08 -3.73 3.07
CA ASP A 27 -5.57 -5.05 2.72
C ASP A 27 -4.10 -5.00 2.27
N SER A 28 -3.42 -3.85 2.39
CA SER A 28 -2.05 -3.66 1.90
C SER A 28 -1.86 -3.86 0.39
N ASP A 29 -2.94 -3.81 -0.42
CA ASP A 29 -2.83 -3.70 -1.87
C ASP A 29 -2.77 -2.22 -2.28
N ASP A 30 -1.57 -1.64 -2.18
CA ASP A 30 -1.36 -0.23 -2.51
C ASP A 30 -1.36 -0.02 -4.03
N ARG A 31 -2.45 0.54 -4.55
CA ARG A 31 -2.62 0.95 -5.96
C ARG A 31 -2.67 2.46 -6.12
N THR A 32 -2.01 2.97 -7.14
CA THR A 32 -1.97 4.40 -7.45
C THR A 32 -3.32 4.84 -8.02
N GLN A 33 -3.91 5.88 -7.44
CA GLN A 33 -5.13 6.45 -7.98
C GLN A 33 -4.83 7.35 -9.18
N GLU A 34 -5.45 7.07 -10.33
CA GLU A 34 -5.30 7.89 -11.53
C GLU A 34 -5.66 9.37 -11.31
N SER A 35 -6.56 9.66 -10.36
CA SER A 35 -6.95 11.03 -10.00
C SER A 35 -5.76 11.87 -9.51
N VAL A 36 -4.80 11.26 -8.80
CA VAL A 36 -3.58 11.92 -8.37
C VAL A 36 -2.74 12.31 -9.59
N ILE A 37 -2.57 11.39 -10.55
CA ILE A 37 -1.80 11.66 -11.78
C ILE A 37 -2.49 12.72 -12.63
N LYS A 38 -3.82 12.64 -12.79
CA LYS A 38 -4.63 13.67 -13.46
C LYS A 38 -4.41 15.03 -12.81
N MET A 39 -4.48 15.10 -11.48
CA MET A 39 -4.22 16.33 -10.72
C MET A 39 -2.81 16.86 -11.01
N LEU A 40 -1.78 16.02 -11.03
CA LEU A 40 -0.40 16.44 -11.35
C LEU A 40 -0.27 17.04 -12.76
N THR A 41 -1.06 16.58 -13.73
CA THR A 41 -1.02 17.13 -15.10
C THR A 41 -1.77 18.45 -15.29
N MET A 42 -2.65 18.85 -14.37
CA MET A 42 -3.49 20.06 -14.51
C MET A 42 -2.75 21.38 -14.28
N GLY A 43 -1.50 21.35 -13.80
CA GLY A 43 -0.75 22.54 -13.41
C GLY A 43 -0.11 23.31 -14.56
N GLU A 44 0.05 22.66 -15.70
CA GLU A 44 0.66 23.19 -16.93
C GLU A 44 -0.15 22.79 -18.17
N THR A 45 0.18 23.38 -19.33
CA THR A 45 -0.32 23.01 -20.66
C THR A 45 0.71 22.14 -21.41
N GLY A 46 0.37 21.58 -22.59
CA GLY A 46 1.25 20.68 -23.37
C GLY A 46 0.92 19.19 -23.26
N GLU A 47 1.81 18.30 -23.65
CA GLU A 47 1.56 16.85 -23.59
C GLU A 47 1.64 16.29 -22.17
N ILE A 48 0.87 15.23 -21.88
CA ILE A 48 0.78 14.64 -20.53
C ILE A 48 2.16 14.19 -20.04
N ILE A 49 2.90 13.47 -20.89
CA ILE A 49 4.21 12.93 -20.56
C ILE A 49 5.22 14.04 -20.25
N ASP A 50 5.29 15.08 -21.08
CA ASP A 50 6.19 16.22 -20.86
C ASP A 50 5.94 16.92 -19.52
N ARG A 51 4.67 17.10 -19.16
CA ARG A 51 4.29 17.70 -17.87
C ARG A 51 4.75 16.84 -16.69
N LEU A 52 4.65 15.51 -16.80
CA LEU A 52 5.03 14.59 -15.72
C LEU A 52 6.56 14.46 -15.59
N ILE A 53 7.29 14.45 -16.70
CA ILE A 53 8.76 14.39 -16.71
C ILE A 53 9.36 15.56 -15.93
N LYS A 54 8.80 16.77 -16.08
CA LYS A 54 9.23 17.97 -15.33
C LYS A 54 9.07 17.84 -13.81
N LEU A 55 8.20 16.94 -13.35
CA LEU A 55 7.97 16.71 -11.92
C LEU A 55 9.00 15.76 -11.29
N ASN A 56 9.82 15.07 -12.10
CA ASN A 56 10.81 14.10 -11.62
C ASN A 56 10.23 13.08 -10.63
N ILE A 57 9.12 12.45 -11.02
CA ILE A 57 8.38 11.52 -10.16
C ILE A 57 9.33 10.39 -9.74
N THR A 58 9.44 10.19 -8.43
CA THR A 58 10.29 9.16 -7.82
C THR A 58 9.41 8.31 -6.90
N PRO A 59 8.99 7.12 -7.35
CA PRO A 59 8.27 6.17 -6.49
C PRO A 59 9.07 5.80 -5.23
N ILE A 60 8.37 5.61 -4.11
CA ILE A 60 8.97 5.22 -2.84
C ILE A 60 8.12 4.12 -2.21
N SER A 61 8.76 3.04 -1.79
CA SER A 61 8.14 1.95 -1.05
C SER A 61 8.47 2.06 0.43
N ILE A 62 7.46 1.97 1.28
CA ILE A 62 7.62 1.92 2.74
C ILE A 62 7.07 0.61 3.24
N SER A 63 7.96 -0.30 3.65
CA SER A 63 7.60 -1.66 4.07
C SER A 63 7.75 -1.79 5.58
N TYR A 64 6.62 -2.02 6.26
CA TYR A 64 6.55 -2.33 7.68
C TYR A 64 6.52 -3.85 7.86
N GLU A 65 7.28 -4.37 8.84
CA GLU A 65 7.22 -5.79 9.20
C GLU A 65 5.89 -6.15 9.86
N TYR A 66 5.33 -5.23 10.64
CA TYR A 66 4.01 -5.36 11.27
C TYR A 66 3.19 -4.08 11.08
N ASP A 67 1.89 -4.24 10.82
CA ASP A 67 0.93 -3.14 10.86
C ASP A 67 0.27 -3.09 12.24
N SER A 68 0.55 -2.05 13.00
CA SER A 68 -0.02 -1.84 14.33
C SER A 68 -1.55 -1.71 14.36
N CYS A 69 -2.19 -1.46 13.22
CA CYS A 69 -3.63 -1.32 13.07
C CYS A 69 -4.29 -2.54 12.42
N ASP A 70 -3.58 -3.64 12.18
CA ASP A 70 -4.12 -4.83 11.50
C ASP A 70 -5.42 -5.36 12.14
N TYR A 71 -5.45 -5.48 13.46
CA TYR A 71 -6.63 -5.92 14.21
C TYR A 71 -7.80 -4.94 14.09
N LEU A 72 -7.54 -3.62 14.06
CA LEU A 72 -8.57 -2.59 13.88
C LEU A 72 -9.15 -2.64 12.47
N LYS A 73 -8.32 -2.89 11.45
CA LYS A 73 -8.78 -3.05 10.07
C LYS A 73 -9.61 -4.32 9.92
N ALA A 74 -9.20 -5.43 10.54
CA ALA A 74 -9.96 -6.68 10.52
C ALA A 74 -11.33 -6.52 11.22
N CYS A 75 -11.35 -5.83 12.36
CA CYS A 75 -12.56 -5.43 13.06
C CYS A 75 -13.52 -4.65 12.13
N GLU A 76 -13.00 -3.62 11.46
CA GLU A 76 -13.78 -2.82 10.51
C GLU A 76 -14.29 -3.66 9.32
N TYR A 77 -13.52 -4.64 8.83
CA TYR A 77 -14.00 -5.55 7.79
C TYR A 77 -15.20 -6.38 8.26
N GLN A 78 -15.19 -6.89 9.49
CA GLN A 78 -16.31 -7.67 10.01
C GLN A 78 -17.54 -6.78 10.22
N GLN A 79 -17.37 -5.61 10.83
CA GLN A 79 -18.49 -4.68 11.04
C GLN A 79 -19.16 -4.26 9.73
N LYS A 80 -18.37 -4.01 8.67
CA LYS A 80 -18.91 -3.70 7.34
C LYS A 80 -19.61 -4.88 6.66
N ARG A 81 -19.12 -6.09 6.87
CA ARG A 81 -19.78 -7.32 6.39
C ARG A 81 -21.12 -7.52 7.09
N ASP A 82 -21.16 -7.31 8.40
CA ASP A 82 -22.35 -7.55 9.23
C ASP A 82 -23.37 -6.39 9.12
N ASN A 83 -22.91 -5.19 8.78
CA ASN A 83 -23.75 -4.01 8.55
C ASN A 83 -23.19 -3.14 7.41
N GLU A 84 -23.85 -3.16 6.25
CA GLU A 84 -23.45 -2.37 5.07
C GLU A 84 -23.43 -0.85 5.31
N ASN A 85 -24.24 -0.37 6.27
CA ASN A 85 -24.31 1.05 6.64
C ASN A 85 -23.28 1.44 7.70
N TYR A 86 -22.41 0.52 8.15
CA TYR A 86 -21.39 0.82 9.13
C TYR A 86 -20.48 1.96 8.66
N LYS A 87 -20.38 2.99 9.51
CA LYS A 87 -19.43 4.08 9.38
C LYS A 87 -18.61 4.18 10.66
N LYS A 88 -17.30 4.29 10.48
CA LYS A 88 -16.36 4.46 11.58
C LYS A 88 -16.71 5.73 12.36
N SER A 89 -16.79 5.60 13.68
CA SER A 89 -16.94 6.73 14.59
C SER A 89 -15.65 7.54 14.69
N THR A 90 -15.75 8.78 15.18
CA THR A 90 -14.57 9.63 15.45
C THR A 90 -13.63 8.98 16.46
N GLU A 91 -14.16 8.27 17.47
CA GLU A 91 -13.37 7.60 18.50
C GLU A 91 -12.55 6.44 17.93
N GLU A 92 -13.16 5.62 17.05
CA GLU A 92 -12.46 4.57 16.33
C GLU A 92 -11.39 5.13 15.40
N ASP A 93 -11.64 6.28 14.76
CA ASP A 93 -10.64 6.93 13.91
C ASP A 93 -9.44 7.45 14.72
N LEU A 94 -9.69 8.09 15.88
CA LEU A 94 -8.65 8.49 16.81
C LEU A 94 -7.84 7.29 17.34
N LEU A 95 -8.49 6.17 17.61
CA LEU A 95 -7.82 4.94 18.01
C LEU A 95 -6.95 4.38 16.88
N ASN A 96 -7.41 4.41 15.63
CA ASN A 96 -6.61 4.04 14.46
C ASN A 96 -5.38 4.94 14.31
N MET A 97 -5.54 6.27 14.48
CA MET A 97 -4.42 7.21 14.43
C MET A 97 -3.41 6.96 15.55
N LYS A 98 -3.87 6.82 16.80
CA LYS A 98 -3.00 6.54 17.97
C LYS A 98 -2.24 5.24 17.78
N SER A 99 -2.94 4.16 17.40
CA SER A 99 -2.34 2.85 17.18
C SER A 99 -1.35 2.89 16.02
N GLY A 100 -1.70 3.57 14.92
CA GLY A 100 -0.83 3.76 13.76
C GLY A 100 0.44 4.53 14.07
N LEU A 101 0.39 5.51 14.97
CA LEU A 101 1.55 6.31 15.36
C LEU A 101 2.46 5.56 16.35
N PHE A 102 1.90 5.05 17.46
CA PHE A 102 2.67 4.52 18.58
C PHE A 102 2.79 3.00 18.64
N GLY A 103 1.98 2.27 17.88
CA GLY A 103 2.02 0.81 17.90
C GLY A 103 3.30 0.23 17.30
N TYR A 104 3.63 -0.99 17.74
CA TYR A 104 4.80 -1.73 17.29
C TYR A 104 4.73 -2.07 15.80
N LYS A 105 5.82 -1.82 15.07
CA LYS A 105 5.90 -1.98 13.61
C LYS A 105 6.97 -2.99 13.15
N GLY A 106 7.72 -3.56 14.10
CA GLY A 106 8.94 -4.31 13.80
C GLY A 106 9.94 -3.46 13.01
N LYS A 107 10.57 -4.06 12.01
CA LYS A 107 11.46 -3.37 11.08
C LYS A 107 10.66 -2.52 10.10
N VAL A 108 11.12 -1.29 9.86
CA VAL A 108 10.57 -0.39 8.84
C VAL A 108 11.66 -0.12 7.81
N HIS A 109 11.36 -0.39 6.54
CA HIS A 109 12.28 -0.17 5.43
C HIS A 109 11.73 0.87 4.47
N PHE A 110 12.56 1.84 4.11
CA PHE A 110 12.26 2.83 3.09
C PHE A 110 13.13 2.53 1.88
N GLN A 111 12.49 2.27 0.73
CA GLN A 111 13.17 2.07 -0.53
C GLN A 111 12.78 3.18 -1.48
N VAL A 112 13.74 4.05 -1.80
CA VAL A 112 13.58 5.06 -2.84
C VAL A 112 14.00 4.44 -4.17
N THR A 113 13.19 4.61 -5.22
CA THR A 113 13.54 4.17 -6.57
C THR A 113 14.27 5.28 -7.34
N GLY A 114 14.75 4.98 -8.54
CA GLY A 114 15.12 6.03 -9.49
C GLY A 114 13.90 6.85 -9.93
N CYS A 115 14.17 8.00 -10.54
CA CYS A 115 13.14 8.76 -11.24
C CYS A 115 12.65 8.00 -12.47
N ILE A 116 11.34 7.98 -12.72
CA ILE A 116 10.73 7.18 -13.80
C ILE A 116 10.66 7.92 -15.15
N ASN A 117 11.47 8.96 -15.36
CA ASN A 117 11.37 9.80 -16.54
C ASN A 117 11.68 9.04 -17.84
N GLU A 118 12.64 8.11 -17.82
CA GLU A 118 13.01 7.32 -19.00
C GLU A 118 11.87 6.40 -19.41
N GLU A 119 11.24 5.72 -18.44
CA GLU A 119 10.10 4.85 -18.66
C GLU A 119 8.86 5.62 -19.10
N LEU A 120 8.65 6.84 -18.58
CA LEU A 120 7.59 7.73 -19.05
C LEU A 120 7.76 8.12 -20.52
N MET A 121 9.00 8.39 -20.97
CA MET A 121 9.30 8.71 -22.37
C MET A 121 9.08 7.53 -23.32
N GLN A 122 9.11 6.30 -22.82
CA GLN A 122 8.87 5.09 -23.60
C GLN A 122 7.39 4.74 -23.76
N LEU A 123 6.48 5.43 -23.06
CA LEU A 123 5.04 5.19 -23.19
C LEU A 123 4.52 5.66 -24.55
N ASP A 124 3.62 4.87 -25.12
CA ASP A 124 2.95 5.21 -26.38
C ASP A 124 2.01 6.42 -26.19
N SER A 125 2.45 7.57 -26.67
CA SER A 125 1.72 8.84 -26.60
C SER A 125 0.50 8.89 -27.52
N SER A 126 0.34 7.94 -28.44
CA SER A 126 -0.85 7.84 -29.30
C SER A 126 -2.06 7.23 -28.58
N LEU A 127 -1.86 6.65 -27.39
CA LEU A 127 -2.93 6.10 -26.57
C LEU A 127 -3.94 7.18 -26.17
N SER A 128 -5.20 6.76 -26.02
CA SER A 128 -6.22 7.64 -25.46
C SER A 128 -5.83 8.08 -24.04
N LYS A 129 -6.18 9.32 -23.65
CA LYS A 129 -5.84 9.87 -22.32
C LYS A 129 -6.17 8.92 -21.16
N PRO A 130 -7.35 8.26 -21.11
CA PRO A 130 -7.64 7.31 -20.04
C PRO A 130 -6.64 6.15 -19.99
N LYS A 131 -6.34 5.52 -21.14
CA LYS A 131 -5.36 4.43 -21.21
C LYS A 131 -3.97 4.88 -20.77
N LEU A 132 -3.56 6.08 -21.17
CA LEU A 132 -2.27 6.63 -20.77
C LEU A 132 -2.17 6.81 -19.24
N PHE A 133 -3.21 7.33 -18.58
CA PHE A 133 -3.24 7.43 -17.12
C PHE A 133 -3.21 6.07 -16.42
N THR A 134 -3.90 5.07 -16.97
CA THR A 134 -3.83 3.69 -16.47
C THR A 134 -2.40 3.13 -16.60
N CYS A 135 -1.73 3.33 -17.74
CA CYS A 135 -0.35 2.90 -17.96
C CYS A 135 0.63 3.59 -16.99
N ILE A 136 0.48 4.90 -16.78
CA ILE A 136 1.33 5.66 -15.84
C ILE A 136 1.13 5.18 -14.40
N SER A 137 -0.12 4.93 -13.99
CA SER A 137 -0.42 4.44 -12.64
C SER A 137 0.15 3.03 -12.43
N ALA A 138 0.02 2.16 -13.43
CA ALA A 138 0.60 0.81 -13.41
C ALA A 138 2.14 0.84 -13.40
N LEU A 139 2.77 1.80 -14.10
CA LEU A 139 4.22 2.02 -14.04
C LEU A 139 4.65 2.37 -12.61
N ILE A 140 3.99 3.35 -11.98
CA ILE A 140 4.29 3.74 -10.60
C ILE A 140 4.10 2.55 -9.65
N ASP A 141 2.97 1.85 -9.75
CA ASP A 141 2.68 0.66 -8.94
C ASP A 141 3.76 -0.42 -9.10
N ARG A 142 4.20 -0.69 -10.34
CA ARG A 142 5.27 -1.65 -10.61
C ARG A 142 6.56 -1.26 -9.89
N HIS A 143 6.96 0.00 -9.95
CA HIS A 143 8.16 0.46 -9.24
C HIS A 143 8.01 0.32 -7.72
N ILE A 144 6.84 0.63 -7.16
CA ILE A 144 6.60 0.50 -5.72
C ILE A 144 6.62 -0.97 -5.31
N HIS A 145 5.89 -1.83 -6.01
CA HIS A 145 5.72 -3.24 -5.67
C HIS A 145 7.03 -4.02 -5.80
N ARG A 146 7.83 -3.79 -6.85
CA ARG A 146 9.15 -4.43 -7.01
C ARG A 146 10.15 -4.07 -5.91
N ASN A 147 9.92 -2.95 -5.22
CA ASN A 147 10.80 -2.42 -4.20
C ASN A 147 10.31 -2.68 -2.77
N TYR A 148 9.27 -3.50 -2.60
CA TYR A 148 8.88 -3.96 -1.27
C TYR A 148 9.99 -4.77 -0.61
N ARG A 149 10.33 -4.39 0.63
CA ARG A 149 11.09 -5.27 1.52
C ARG A 149 10.14 -6.29 2.10
N LEU A 150 10.25 -7.53 1.63
CA LEU A 150 9.50 -8.65 2.17
C LEU A 150 10.17 -9.19 3.44
N TYR A 151 9.34 -9.52 4.42
CA TYR A 151 9.73 -10.13 5.69
C TYR A 151 9.19 -11.57 5.76
N PRO A 152 9.72 -12.44 6.63
CA PRO A 152 9.24 -13.83 6.77
C PRO A 152 7.71 -13.93 6.94
N GLY A 153 7.11 -13.00 7.69
CA GLY A 153 5.66 -12.94 7.90
C GLY A 153 4.83 -12.82 6.61
N ASN A 154 5.36 -12.18 5.56
CA ASN A 154 4.64 -12.07 4.28
C ASN A 154 4.52 -13.44 3.58
N TYR A 155 5.61 -14.22 3.62
CA TYR A 155 5.65 -15.57 3.05
C TYR A 155 4.81 -16.55 3.85
N VAL A 156 4.91 -16.50 5.19
CA VAL A 156 4.09 -17.32 6.09
C VAL A 156 2.60 -17.00 5.88
N ALA A 157 2.23 -15.72 5.79
CA ALA A 157 0.85 -15.32 5.56
C ALA A 157 0.30 -15.84 4.23
N TYR A 158 1.09 -15.80 3.16
CA TYR A 158 0.67 -16.34 1.87
C TYR A 158 0.44 -17.85 1.93
N ASP A 159 1.39 -18.60 2.50
CA ASP A 159 1.29 -20.06 2.64
C ASP A 159 0.08 -20.45 3.52
N MET A 160 -0.15 -19.75 4.64
CA MET A 160 -1.32 -19.96 5.50
C MET A 160 -2.64 -19.63 4.79
N LEU A 161 -2.72 -18.51 4.07
CA LEU A 161 -3.95 -18.05 3.42
C LEU A 161 -4.38 -18.96 2.27
N ASN A 162 -3.42 -19.54 1.54
CA ASN A 162 -3.68 -20.39 0.38
C ASN A 162 -3.59 -21.89 0.70
N GLU A 163 -3.31 -22.25 1.97
CA GLU A 163 -3.12 -23.63 2.41
C GLU A 163 -2.02 -24.38 1.62
N VAL A 164 -0.93 -23.68 1.29
CA VAL A 164 0.22 -24.22 0.54
C VAL A 164 1.52 -24.12 1.33
N LYS A 165 2.59 -24.75 0.81
CA LYS A 165 3.95 -24.71 1.39
C LYS A 165 4.96 -24.14 0.41
N ARG A 166 4.53 -23.16 -0.40
CA ARG A 166 5.28 -22.66 -1.56
C ARG A 166 6.55 -21.92 -1.15
N PHE A 167 6.52 -21.21 -0.01
CA PHE A 167 7.60 -20.33 0.41
C PHE A 167 8.32 -20.79 1.68
N THR A 168 8.22 -22.08 2.03
CA THR A 168 8.92 -22.69 3.19
C THR A 168 10.44 -22.48 3.19
N GLY A 169 11.06 -22.20 2.05
CA GLY A 169 12.48 -21.83 1.96
C GLY A 169 12.79 -20.35 2.30
N GLN A 170 11.77 -19.51 2.51
CA GLN A 170 11.90 -18.06 2.78
C GLN A 170 11.68 -17.69 4.24
N TYR A 171 11.36 -18.66 5.10
CA TYR A 171 11.16 -18.46 6.53
C TYR A 171 11.59 -19.70 7.32
N THR A 172 12.02 -19.50 8.56
CA THR A 172 12.32 -20.60 9.48
C THR A 172 11.07 -21.06 10.24
N GLN A 173 11.15 -22.20 10.90
CA GLN A 173 10.07 -22.64 11.80
C GLN A 173 9.87 -21.67 12.98
N GLU A 174 10.92 -20.97 13.40
CA GLU A 174 10.83 -19.93 14.43
C GLU A 174 10.06 -18.70 13.90
N ASP A 175 10.35 -18.25 12.68
CA ASP A 175 9.61 -17.17 12.03
C ASP A 175 8.12 -17.50 11.90
N TYR A 176 7.80 -18.72 11.49
CA TYR A 176 6.41 -19.21 11.42
C TYR A 176 5.71 -19.08 12.78
N ARG A 177 6.31 -19.62 13.85
CA ARG A 177 5.72 -19.57 15.20
C ARG A 177 5.61 -18.15 15.73
N LYS A 178 6.61 -17.31 15.48
CA LYS A 178 6.60 -15.89 15.86
C LYS A 178 5.47 -15.15 15.17
N PHE A 179 5.29 -15.35 13.86
CA PHE A 179 4.23 -14.71 13.09
C PHE A 179 2.85 -15.25 13.51
N GLU A 180 2.69 -16.55 13.68
CA GLU A 180 1.45 -17.16 14.18
C GLU A 180 1.05 -16.62 15.56
N SER A 181 2.01 -16.53 16.48
CA SER A 181 1.77 -15.93 17.81
C SER A 181 1.41 -14.46 17.71
N TYR A 182 2.04 -13.72 16.80
CA TYR A 182 1.68 -12.32 16.54
C TYR A 182 0.23 -12.20 16.06
N ILE A 183 -0.19 -12.99 15.07
CA ILE A 183 -1.57 -13.00 14.56
C ILE A 183 -2.56 -13.32 15.68
N GLN A 184 -2.27 -14.32 16.51
CA GLN A 184 -3.12 -14.65 17.65
C GLN A 184 -3.27 -13.47 18.62
N LYS A 185 -2.18 -12.79 18.97
CA LYS A 185 -2.22 -11.58 19.82
C LYS A 185 -3.03 -10.45 19.20
N GLN A 186 -3.03 -10.31 17.87
CA GLN A 186 -3.84 -9.31 17.18
C GLN A 186 -5.32 -9.68 17.21
N LEU A 187 -5.64 -10.95 16.96
CA LEU A 187 -7.00 -11.45 17.10
C LEU A 187 -7.51 -11.23 18.52
N ASP A 188 -6.72 -11.52 19.56
CA ASP A 188 -7.12 -11.37 20.97
C ASP A 188 -7.49 -9.93 21.34
N LYS A 189 -6.91 -8.92 20.68
CA LYS A 189 -7.25 -7.50 20.90
C LYS A 189 -8.60 -7.08 20.33
N ILE A 190 -9.18 -7.86 19.42
CA ILE A 190 -10.45 -7.51 18.77
C ILE A 190 -11.58 -7.74 19.75
N ASP A 191 -12.19 -6.65 20.20
CA ASP A 191 -13.40 -6.68 21.02
C ASP A 191 -14.61 -6.39 20.14
N LEU A 192 -15.32 -7.46 19.75
CA LEU A 192 -16.50 -7.40 18.90
C LEU A 192 -17.57 -8.38 19.40
N PRO A 193 -18.86 -8.01 19.35
CA PRO A 193 -19.94 -8.99 19.48
C PRO A 193 -19.89 -9.96 18.29
N ASN A 194 -20.17 -11.25 18.54
CA ASN A 194 -20.20 -12.30 17.50
C ASN A 194 -18.93 -12.37 16.64
N LYS A 195 -17.78 -12.34 17.30
CA LYS A 195 -16.46 -12.39 16.67
C LYS A 195 -16.29 -13.62 15.77
N ASP A 196 -16.15 -13.40 14.46
CA ASP A 196 -15.89 -14.45 13.47
C ASP A 196 -14.37 -14.61 13.30
N ILE A 197 -13.79 -15.47 14.13
CA ILE A 197 -12.33 -15.67 14.16
C ILE A 197 -11.76 -16.12 12.80
N PRO A 198 -12.36 -17.09 12.08
CA PRO A 198 -11.89 -17.44 10.74
C PRO A 198 -11.85 -16.25 9.78
N PHE A 199 -12.93 -15.46 9.70
CA PHE A 199 -12.99 -14.29 8.81
C PHE A 199 -11.96 -13.23 9.20
N LEU A 200 -11.85 -12.90 10.49
CA LEU A 200 -10.88 -11.93 10.98
C LEU A 200 -9.44 -12.37 10.69
N ARG A 201 -9.14 -13.65 10.92
CA ARG A 201 -7.82 -14.23 10.63
C ARG A 201 -7.51 -14.14 9.13
N GLU A 202 -8.45 -14.50 8.26
CA GLU A 202 -8.30 -14.37 6.81
C GLU A 202 -7.96 -12.91 6.43
N LYS A 203 -8.68 -11.92 6.95
CA LYS A 203 -8.41 -10.50 6.63
C LYS A 203 -7.03 -10.04 7.08
N ILE A 204 -6.58 -10.44 8.27
CA ILE A 204 -5.21 -10.12 8.70
C ILE A 204 -4.20 -10.83 7.78
N LEU A 205 -4.37 -12.12 7.48
CA LEU A 205 -3.46 -12.84 6.59
C LEU A 205 -3.38 -12.20 5.20
N THR A 206 -4.50 -11.77 4.63
CA THR A 206 -4.54 -11.04 3.35
C THR A 206 -3.68 -9.77 3.39
N MET A 207 -3.73 -8.99 4.48
CA MET A 207 -2.90 -7.80 4.66
C MET A 207 -1.40 -8.09 4.58
N TYR A 208 -0.97 -9.26 5.06
CA TYR A 208 0.44 -9.66 5.05
C TYR A 208 0.83 -10.43 3.78
N ALA A 209 -0.11 -11.10 3.11
CA ALA A 209 0.12 -11.81 1.86
C ALA A 209 0.20 -10.86 0.64
N ASN A 210 -0.62 -9.81 0.62
CA ASN A 210 -0.70 -8.88 -0.52
C ASN A 210 0.62 -8.21 -0.91
N PRO A 211 1.49 -7.77 0.01
CA PRO A 211 2.82 -7.26 -0.36
C PRO A 211 3.64 -8.27 -1.18
N LEU A 212 3.59 -9.56 -0.83
CA LEU A 212 4.25 -10.63 -1.60
C LEU A 212 3.57 -10.85 -2.95
N ILE A 213 2.23 -10.91 -2.98
CA ILE A 213 1.46 -11.09 -4.22
C ILE A 213 1.78 -9.97 -5.23
N ASN A 214 1.80 -8.73 -4.75
CA ASN A 214 2.12 -7.55 -5.53
C ASN A 214 3.57 -7.57 -6.00
N TYR A 215 4.52 -7.90 -5.12
CA TYR A 215 5.93 -8.05 -5.48
C TYR A 215 6.11 -9.08 -6.61
N LEU A 216 5.48 -10.25 -6.51
CA LEU A 216 5.56 -11.31 -7.52
C LEU A 216 4.91 -10.91 -8.83
N SER A 217 3.78 -10.19 -8.78
CA SER A 217 3.07 -9.71 -9.98
C SER A 217 3.82 -8.59 -10.71
N ALA A 218 4.72 -7.89 -10.02
CA ALA A 218 5.46 -6.76 -10.55
C ALA A 218 6.83 -7.14 -11.16
N GLN A 219 7.28 -8.39 -10.99
CA GLN A 219 8.54 -8.88 -11.56
C GLN A 219 8.58 -8.73 -13.08
#